data_AF-A0A2K2G463-F1
#
_entry.id   AF-A0A2K2G463-F1
#
_cell.length_a   1.000
_cell.length_b   1.000
_cell.length_c   1.000
_cell.angle_alpha   90.00
_cell.angle_beta   90.00
_cell.angle_gamma   90.00
#
_symmetry.space_group_name_H-M   'P 1'
#
loop_
_entity.id
_entity.type
_entity.pdbx_description
1 polymer ?
#
loop_
_entity_poly.entity_id
_entity_poly.type
_entity_poly.pdbx_seq_one_letter_code
_entity_poly.pdbx_strand_id
1 'polypeptide(L)'
;MSVHSILPLQGAADAGTVSIHYIRRRLGRIDFKDRRIVQYVTLLVRDKGFPPPLPDMVRGHLVEDVTMKSQWLRNAVDAWLNDFLPPDNAISVDNAAKDAAAHEMDQAAACLGNFRLIRGGRG
;
A
#
# COMPACT_ATOMS: atom_id res chain seq x y z
N MET A 1 5.87 -36.71 22.68
CA MET A 1 6.67 -36.70 21.45
C MET A 1 5.87 -35.96 20.39
N SER A 2 6.46 -34.87 19.88
CA SER A 2 5.78 -33.79 19.18
C SER A 2 5.30 -34.21 17.79
N VAL A 3 4.00 -34.00 17.53
CA VAL A 3 3.46 -33.90 16.18
C VAL A 3 3.88 -32.54 15.61
N HIS A 4 4.87 -32.54 14.73
CA HIS A 4 5.17 -31.40 13.88
C HIS A 4 4.02 -31.24 12.88
N SER A 5 3.03 -30.44 13.25
CA SER A 5 2.05 -29.89 12.31
C SER A 5 2.82 -29.02 11.31
N ILE A 6 3.08 -29.59 10.13
CA ILE A 6 3.46 -28.82 8.95
C ILE A 6 2.22 -28.00 8.61
N LEU A 7 2.19 -26.74 9.07
CA LEU A 7 1.19 -25.77 8.64
C LEU A 7 1.22 -25.73 7.11
N PRO A 8 0.07 -25.86 6.43
CA PRO A 8 0.02 -25.63 4.99
C PRO A 8 0.53 -24.21 4.72
N LEU A 9 1.47 -24.08 3.79
CA LEU A 9 1.82 -22.83 3.09
C LEU A 9 0.59 -22.37 2.28
N GLN A 10 -0.49 -22.03 2.99
CA GLN A 10 -1.70 -21.48 2.42
C GLN A 10 -1.46 -20.01 2.14
N GLY A 11 -1.25 -19.72 0.88
CA GLY A 11 -1.17 -18.37 0.35
C GLY A 11 0.13 -18.15 -0.39
N ALA A 12 0.15 -18.53 -1.66
CA ALA A 12 0.71 -17.64 -2.67
C ALA A 12 -0.12 -16.34 -2.65
N ALA A 13 -0.03 -15.59 -1.56
CA ALA A 13 -0.69 -14.32 -1.38
C ALA A 13 0.02 -13.37 -2.32
N ASP A 14 -0.73 -12.87 -3.31
CA ASP A 14 -0.32 -11.85 -4.28
C ASP A 14 0.90 -11.09 -3.78
N ALA A 15 2.06 -11.35 -4.39
CA ALA A 15 3.31 -10.64 -4.11
C ALA A 15 3.24 -9.20 -4.67
N GLY A 16 2.14 -8.52 -4.38
CA GLY A 16 1.84 -7.17 -4.79
C GLY A 16 2.44 -6.18 -3.80
N THR A 17 2.77 -5.01 -4.33
CA THR A 17 3.12 -3.85 -3.51
C THR A 17 1.89 -3.00 -3.24
N VAL A 18 1.88 -2.32 -2.10
CA VAL A 18 0.83 -1.35 -1.74
C VAL A 18 1.44 0.02 -1.51
N SER A 19 0.67 1.06 -1.83
CA SER A 19 1.07 2.45 -1.65
C SER A 19 0.67 2.99 -0.28
N ILE A 20 1.16 4.18 0.07
CA ILE A 20 0.76 4.86 1.31
C ILE A 20 -0.75 5.16 1.35
N HIS A 21 -1.41 5.28 0.20
CA HIS A 21 -2.86 5.51 0.14
C HIS A 21 -3.65 4.28 0.56
N TYR A 22 -3.14 3.08 0.26
CA TYR A 22 -3.69 1.83 0.79
C TYR A 22 -3.58 1.80 2.31
N ILE A 23 -2.39 2.10 2.84
CA ILE A 23 -2.12 2.14 4.28
C ILE A 23 -3.01 3.19 4.97
N ARG A 24 -3.16 4.39 4.38
CA ARG A 24 -4.04 5.46 4.87
C ARG A 24 -5.49 4.99 5.04
N ARG A 25 -6.01 4.28 4.04
CA ARG A 25 -7.36 3.71 4.06
C ARG A 25 -7.48 2.64 5.11
N ARG A 26 -6.52 1.71 5.18
CA ARG A 26 -6.52 0.60 6.15
C ARG A 26 -6.45 1.06 7.60
N LEU A 27 -5.78 2.19 7.86
CA LEU A 27 -5.72 2.80 9.19
C LEU A 27 -6.96 3.64 9.53
N GLY A 28 -7.93 3.77 8.63
CA GLY A 28 -9.11 4.63 8.81
C GLY A 28 -8.78 6.12 8.88
N ARG A 29 -7.62 6.55 8.36
CA ARG A 29 -7.12 7.94 8.43
C ARG A 29 -7.29 8.67 7.10
N ILE A 30 -8.45 8.52 6.46
CA ILE A 30 -8.75 9.11 5.15
C ILE A 30 -8.72 10.65 5.24
N ASP A 31 -8.99 11.20 6.43
CA ASP A 31 -8.92 12.62 6.77
C ASP A 31 -7.49 13.19 6.80
N PHE A 32 -6.46 12.33 6.83
CA PHE A 32 -5.08 12.81 6.89
C PHE A 32 -4.60 13.32 5.53
N LYS A 33 -4.22 14.60 5.52
CA LYS A 33 -3.45 15.21 4.44
C LYS A 33 -2.12 14.46 4.23
N ASP A 34 -1.63 14.46 3.00
CA ASP A 34 -0.43 13.72 2.55
C ASP A 34 0.79 13.90 3.46
N ARG A 35 1.11 15.14 3.84
CA ARG A 35 2.23 15.41 4.78
C ARG A 35 2.04 14.73 6.14
N ARG A 36 0.80 14.73 6.65
CA ARG A 36 0.48 14.17 7.97
C ARG A 36 0.53 12.64 7.94
N ILE A 37 0.02 12.01 6.89
CA ILE A 37 0.08 10.54 6.76
C ILE A 37 1.52 10.05 6.59
N VAL A 38 2.36 10.76 5.82
CA VAL A 38 3.79 10.43 5.72
C VAL A 38 4.44 10.43 7.10
N GLN A 39 4.32 11.54 7.84
CA GLN A 39 4.88 11.64 9.19
C GLN A 39 4.34 10.56 10.13
N TYR A 40 3.04 10.27 10.04
CA TYR A 40 2.42 9.23 10.85
C TYR A 40 3.00 7.85 10.56
N VAL A 41 3.11 7.47 9.29
CA VAL A 41 3.69 6.17 8.89
C VAL A 41 5.18 6.11 9.21
N THR A 42 5.94 7.21 9.08
CA THR A 42 7.34 7.27 9.54
C THR A 42 7.46 6.93 11.03
N LEU A 43 6.58 7.49 11.86
CA LEU A 43 6.55 7.18 13.30
C LEU A 43 6.14 5.73 13.57
N LEU A 44 5.23 5.17 12.78
CA LEU A 44 4.86 3.75 12.92
C LEU A 44 6.05 2.83 12.61
N VAL A 45 6.82 3.13 11.56
CA VAL A 45 8.02 2.36 11.21
C VAL A 45 9.06 2.46 12.34
N ARG A 46 9.33 3.68 12.82
CA ARG A 46 10.35 3.93 13.83
C ARG A 46 9.99 3.39 15.21
N ASP A 47 8.76 3.62 15.66
CA ASP A 47 8.37 3.47 17.07
C ASP A 47 7.46 2.26 17.32
N LYS A 48 6.84 1.69 16.28
CA LYS A 48 5.84 0.60 16.40
C LYS A 48 6.18 -0.64 15.58
N GLY A 49 7.36 -0.68 14.96
CA GLY A 49 7.82 -1.83 14.17
C GLY A 49 6.97 -2.07 12.93
N PHE A 50 6.33 -1.03 12.38
CA PHE A 50 5.63 -1.14 11.10
C PHE A 50 6.64 -1.49 9.99
N PRO A 51 6.27 -2.32 8.99
CA PRO A 51 7.18 -2.71 7.93
C PRO A 51 7.80 -1.49 7.22
N PRO A 52 9.12 -1.47 6.98
CA PRO A 52 9.74 -0.39 6.24
C PRO A 52 9.26 -0.39 4.78
N PRO A 53 9.28 0.77 4.11
CA PRO A 53 9.00 0.83 2.69
C PRO A 53 10.07 0.05 1.91
N LEU A 54 9.68 -0.44 0.74
CA LEU A 54 10.61 -0.93 -0.26
C LEU A 54 11.49 0.23 -0.72
N PRO A 55 12.81 -0.01 -0.88
CA PRO A 55 13.72 1.02 -1.29
C PRO A 55 13.38 1.52 -2.71
N ASP A 56 13.31 2.84 -2.87
CA ASP A 56 13.10 3.49 -4.17
C ASP A 56 14.39 4.20 -4.60
N MET A 57 14.67 4.20 -5.91
CA MET A 57 15.87 4.83 -6.44
C MET A 57 15.57 6.25 -6.90
N VAL A 58 15.88 7.22 -6.05
CA VAL A 58 15.64 8.64 -6.31
C VAL A 58 16.94 9.32 -6.67
N ARG A 59 17.05 9.82 -7.91
CA ARG A 59 18.24 10.56 -8.42
C ARG A 59 19.57 9.82 -8.22
N GLY A 60 19.56 8.48 -8.30
CA GLY A 60 20.76 7.66 -8.15
C GLY A 60 21.12 7.29 -6.71
N HIS A 61 20.26 7.63 -5.74
CA HIS A 61 20.41 7.22 -4.34
C HIS A 61 19.27 6.28 -3.93
N LEU A 62 19.61 5.27 -3.13
CA LEU A 62 18.61 4.41 -2.48
C LEU A 62 17.97 5.19 -1.34
N VAL A 63 16.67 5.44 -1.44
CA VAL A 63 15.90 6.16 -0.43
C VAL A 63 14.98 5.17 0.28
N GLU A 64 15.18 5.03 1.58
CA GLU A 64 14.34 4.22 2.48
C GLU A 64 13.36 5.08 3.28
N ASP A 65 13.38 6.40 3.05
CA ASP A 65 12.44 7.32 3.69
C ASP A 65 11.00 7.05 3.22
N VAL A 66 10.08 7.22 4.16
CA VAL A 66 8.64 7.17 3.85
C VAL A 66 8.28 8.42 3.05
N THR A 67 7.77 8.21 1.85
CA THR A 67 7.25 9.24 0.97
C THR A 67 5.87 8.86 0.45
N MET A 68 5.21 9.77 -0.26
CA MET A 68 3.93 9.47 -0.92
C MET A 68 4.04 8.41 -2.03
N LYS A 69 5.24 8.23 -2.60
CA LYS A 69 5.49 7.29 -3.68
C LYS A 69 6.00 5.93 -3.20
N SER A 70 6.41 5.85 -1.92
CA SER A 70 6.91 4.64 -1.31
C SER A 70 5.91 3.50 -1.45
N GLN A 71 6.46 2.30 -1.60
CA GLN A 71 5.71 1.07 -1.76
C GLN A 71 6.04 0.14 -0.60
N TRP A 72 5.12 -0.73 -0.21
CA TRP A 72 5.33 -1.72 0.83
C TRP A 72 4.93 -3.10 0.34
N LEU A 73 5.53 -4.14 0.92
CA LEU A 73 5.06 -5.51 0.70
C LEU A 73 3.68 -5.66 1.33
N ARG A 74 2.67 -5.98 0.50
CA ARG A 74 1.28 -6.12 0.95
C ARG A 74 1.14 -7.09 2.12
N ASN A 75 1.73 -8.27 1.99
CA ASN A 75 1.63 -9.32 3.00
C ASN A 75 2.19 -8.89 4.37
N ALA A 76 3.29 -8.12 4.37
CA ALA A 76 3.88 -7.62 5.61
C ALA A 76 2.98 -6.56 6.28
N VAL A 77 2.41 -5.67 5.48
CA VAL A 77 1.48 -4.63 5.96
C VAL A 77 0.20 -5.27 6.50
N ASP A 78 -0.39 -6.20 5.77
CA ASP A 78 -1.64 -6.86 6.16
C ASP A 78 -1.45 -7.70 7.43
N ALA A 79 -0.34 -8.44 7.54
CA ALA A 79 -0.01 -9.17 8.77
C ALA A 79 0.10 -8.24 9.98
N TRP A 80 0.88 -7.16 9.86
CA TRP A 80 1.02 -6.19 10.94
C TRP A 80 -0.31 -5.54 11.33
N LEU A 81 -1.14 -5.18 10.35
CA LEU A 81 -2.45 -4.59 10.59
C LEU A 81 -3.43 -5.57 11.26
N ASN A 82 -3.39 -6.85 10.90
CA ASN A 82 -4.25 -7.87 11.51
C ASN A 82 -3.84 -8.20 12.95
N ASP A 83 -2.56 -8.11 13.28
CA ASP A 83 -2.09 -8.24 14.66
C ASP A 83 -2.39 -6.98 15.49
N PHE A 84 -2.50 -5.81 14.84
CA PHE A 84 -2.75 -4.52 15.49
C PHE A 84 -4.25 -4.17 15.61
N LEU A 85 -5.11 -4.66 14.71
CA LEU A 85 -6.56 -4.41 14.70
C LEU A 85 -7.32 -5.67 15.12
N PRO A 86 -8.24 -5.60 16.11
CA PRO A 86 -9.11 -6.73 16.43
C PRO A 86 -9.90 -7.17 15.18
N PRO A 87 -10.13 -8.48 14.98
CA PRO A 87 -10.70 -9.04 13.74
C PRO A 87 -12.04 -8.42 13.34
N ASP A 88 -12.83 -7.94 14.30
CA ASP A 88 -14.13 -7.30 14.06
C ASP A 88 -14.04 -6.00 13.24
N ASN A 89 -12.91 -5.30 13.26
CA ASN A 89 -12.75 -4.01 12.57
C ASN A 89 -12.13 -4.14 11.17
N ALA A 90 -11.51 -5.28 10.84
CA ALA A 90 -10.78 -5.46 9.58
C ALA A 90 -11.72 -5.58 8.35
N ILE A 91 -12.92 -6.13 8.55
CA ILE A 91 -13.90 -6.42 7.49
C ILE A 91 -14.54 -5.13 6.95
N SER A 92 -14.90 -4.21 7.84
CA SER A 92 -15.53 -2.92 7.47
C SER A 92 -14.59 -2.04 6.64
N VAL A 93 -13.29 -2.13 6.91
CA VAL A 93 -12.26 -1.34 6.21
C VAL A 93 -11.95 -1.90 4.82
N ASP A 94 -12.01 -3.22 4.63
CA ASP A 94 -11.75 -3.85 3.33
C ASP A 94 -12.82 -3.53 2.28
N ASN A 95 -14.09 -3.43 2.67
CA ASN A 95 -15.16 -3.06 1.76
C ASN A 95 -15.02 -1.60 1.30
N ALA A 96 -14.73 -0.68 2.23
CA ALA A 96 -14.49 0.73 1.89
C ALA A 96 -13.22 0.92 1.03
N ALA A 97 -12.20 0.07 1.19
CA ALA A 97 -10.98 0.14 0.41
C ALA A 97 -11.18 -0.25 -1.06
N LYS A 98 -12.04 -1.25 -1.34
CA LYS A 98 -12.37 -1.68 -2.72
C LYS A 98 -13.08 -0.58 -3.49
N ASP A 99 -14.07 0.07 -2.89
CA ASP A 99 -14.85 1.13 -3.54
C ASP A 99 -13.98 2.35 -3.88
N ALA A 100 -13.07 2.74 -2.98
CA ALA A 100 -12.14 3.83 -3.22
C ALA A 100 -11.09 3.53 -4.31
N ALA A 101 -10.68 2.26 -4.46
CA ALA A 101 -9.70 1.86 -5.49
C ALA A 101 -10.30 1.91 -6.90
N ALA A 102 -11.56 1.50 -7.05
CA ALA A 102 -12.28 1.62 -8.31
C ALA A 102 -12.40 3.10 -8.73
N HIS A 103 -12.67 3.99 -7.77
CA HIS A 103 -12.81 5.41 -8.05
C HIS A 103 -11.50 6.10 -8.44
N GLU A 104 -10.37 5.70 -7.83
CA GLU A 104 -9.03 6.19 -8.21
C GLU A 104 -8.60 5.69 -9.60
N MET A 105 -8.91 4.44 -9.96
CA MET A 105 -8.64 3.90 -11.30
C MET A 105 -9.46 4.63 -12.39
N ASP A 106 -10.72 4.91 -12.11
CA ASP A 106 -11.58 5.69 -13.02
C ASP A 106 -11.09 7.13 -13.20
N GLN A 107 -10.64 7.79 -12.12
CA GLN A 107 -10.07 9.14 -12.21
C GLN A 107 -8.74 9.16 -12.99
N ALA A 108 -7.89 8.16 -12.79
CA ALA A 108 -6.64 8.03 -13.55
C ALA A 108 -6.90 7.77 -15.05
N ALA A 109 -7.90 6.94 -15.38
CA ALA A 109 -8.32 6.70 -16.75
C ALA A 109 -8.89 7.96 -17.42
N ALA A 110 -9.67 8.77 -16.69
CA ALA A 110 -10.17 10.05 -17.18
C ALA A 110 -9.03 11.04 -17.52
N CYS A 111 -7.94 11.05 -16.75
CA CYS A 111 -6.77 11.88 -17.05
C CYS A 111 -5.92 11.38 -18.23
N LEU A 112 -5.96 10.08 -18.56
CA LEU A 112 -5.28 9.48 -19.71
C LEU A 112 -5.97 9.77 -21.05
N GLY A 113 -7.24 10.20 -21.05
CA GLY A 113 -7.98 10.56 -22.26
C GLY A 113 -7.47 11.81 -23.00
N ASN A 114 -6.53 12.57 -22.41
CA ASN A 114 -6.01 13.81 -22.99
C ASN A 114 -4.62 13.67 -23.66
N PHE A 115 -4.11 12.44 -23.82
CA PHE A 115 -2.93 12.22 -24.66
C PHE A 115 -3.31 12.40 -26.12
N ARG A 116 -3.10 13.62 -26.62
CA ARG A 116 -3.05 13.95 -28.04
C ARG A 116 -2.13 12.95 -28.72
N LEU A 117 -2.72 12.03 -29.47
CA LEU A 117 -2.06 11.04 -30.30
C LEU A 117 -1.08 11.78 -31.25
N ILE A 118 0.20 11.87 -30.87
CA ILE A 118 1.23 12.35 -31.79
C ILE A 118 1.45 11.21 -32.78
N ARG A 119 0.76 11.31 -33.92
CA ARG A 119 0.87 10.43 -35.08
C ARG A 119 2.28 10.56 -35.66
N GLY A 120 3.21 9.73 -35.17
CA GLY A 120 4.52 9.55 -35.76
C GLY A 120 4.54 8.40 -36.75
N GLY A 121 4.87 8.67 -38.01
CA GLY A 121 5.12 7.69 -39.07
C GLY A 121 5.12 8.39 -40.44
N ARG A 122 6.26 8.89 -40.92
CA ARG A 122 7.32 8.21 -41.72
C ARG A 122 6.82 7.88 -43.15
N GLY A 123 7.35 8.63 -44.12
CA GLY A 123 7.10 8.54 -45.55
C GLY A 123 7.60 9.78 -46.24
#